data_AF-A0A381ZBM2-F1
#
_entry.id   AF-A0A381ZBM2-F1
#
_cell.length_a   1.000
_cell.length_b   1.000
_cell.length_c   1.000
_cell.angle_alpha   90.00
_cell.angle_beta   90.00
_cell.angle_gamma   90.00
#
_symmetry.space_group_name_H-M   'P 1'
#
loop_
_entity.id
_entity.type
_entity.pdbx_description
1 polymer ?
#
loop_
_entity_poly.entity_id
_entity_poly.type
_entity_poly.pdbx_seq_one_letter_code
_entity_poly.pdbx_strand_id
1 'polypeptide(L)' 'VLSISESGISDESGPENIESWDSFNGLVLVDELESHFNIKFTISEITDVKNVFDIKRHLKNHNVDLDE' A
#
# COMPACT_ATOMS: atom_id res chain seq x y z
N VAL A 1 -2.09 -7.46 8.12
CA VAL A 1 -1.89 -8.00 6.75
C VAL A 1 -0.48 -8.52 6.55
N LEU A 2 0.56 -7.69 6.63
CA LEU A 2 1.94 -8.08 6.28
C LEU A 2 2.75 -8.78 7.40
N SER A 3 2.20 -8.93 8.61
CA SER A 3 2.86 -9.65 9.72
C SER A 3 4.32 -9.21 10.01
N ILE A 4 4.63 -7.94 9.75
CA ILE A 4 5.91 -7.29 10.04
C ILE A 4 5.68 -6.10 10.97
N SER A 5 6.70 -5.74 11.75
CA SER A 5 6.66 -4.56 12.61
C SER A 5 6.67 -3.28 11.76
N GLU A 6 5.97 -2.24 12.22
CA GLU A 6 5.96 -0.92 11.58
C GLU A 6 7.37 -0.34 11.42
N SER A 7 8.25 -0.57 12.39
CA SER A 7 9.66 -0.17 12.33
C SER A 7 10.48 -0.86 11.22
N GLY A 8 9.94 -1.93 10.63
CA GLY A 8 10.55 -2.65 9.51
C GLY A 8 9.99 -2.24 8.14
N ILE A 9 9.05 -1.29 8.12
CA ILE A 9 8.46 -0.76 6.89
C ILE A 9 9.17 0.54 6.52
N SER A 10 9.64 0.62 5.28
CA SER A 10 10.17 1.83 4.67
C SER A 10 9.45 2.12 3.36
N ASP A 11 9.75 3.27 2.75
CA ASP A 11 9.21 3.64 1.44
C ASP A 11 9.64 2.66 0.32
N GLU A 12 10.76 1.96 0.51
CA GLU A 12 11.28 0.95 -0.40
C GLU A 12 10.72 -0.45 -0.15
N SER A 13 9.95 -0.63 0.93
CA SER A 13 9.30 -1.90 1.25
C SER A 13 8.25 -2.27 0.20
N GLY A 14 8.30 -3.49 -0.33
CA GLY A 14 7.44 -3.98 -1.41
C GLY A 14 7.44 -5.51 -1.50
N PRO A 15 6.72 -6.09 -2.48
CA PRO A 15 6.64 -7.54 -2.68
C PRO A 15 7.99 -8.24 -2.85
N GLU A 16 9.01 -7.52 -3.33
CA GLU A 16 10.35 -8.09 -3.53
C GLU A 16 11.14 -8.29 -2.23
N ASN A 17 10.85 -7.50 -1.18
CA ASN A 17 11.58 -7.54 0.09
C ASN A 17 10.73 -7.92 1.31
N ILE A 18 9.40 -7.93 1.18
CA ILE A 18 8.46 -8.43 2.18
C ILE A 18 7.85 -9.74 1.66
N GLU A 19 8.31 -10.87 2.20
CA GLU A 19 7.85 -12.21 1.81
C GLU A 19 6.34 -12.39 1.95
N SER A 20 5.73 -11.78 2.97
CA SER A 20 4.28 -11.82 3.19
C SER A 20 3.48 -10.97 2.21
N TRP A 21 4.11 -10.08 1.44
CA TRP A 21 3.42 -9.25 0.45
C TRP A 21 3.34 -9.98 -0.89
N ASP A 22 2.62 -11.08 -0.90
CA ASP A 22 2.27 -11.82 -2.11
C ASP A 22 1.06 -11.21 -2.85
N SER A 23 0.62 -11.85 -3.93
CA SER A 23 -0.54 -11.38 -4.70
C SER A 23 -1.84 -11.33 -3.90
N PHE A 24 -2.02 -12.21 -2.90
CA PHE A 24 -3.24 -12.23 -2.10
C PHE A 24 -3.19 -11.15 -1.02
N ASN A 25 -2.11 -11.10 -0.24
CA ASN A 25 -1.93 -10.09 0.80
C ASN A 25 -1.79 -8.68 0.23
N GLY A 26 -1.31 -8.54 -1.00
CA GLY A 26 -1.34 -7.27 -1.73
C GLY A 26 -2.76 -6.77 -2.00
N LEU A 27 -3.68 -7.67 -2.39
CA LEU A 27 -5.09 -7.30 -2.57
C LEU A 27 -5.79 -6.98 -1.24
N VAL A 28 -5.50 -7.75 -0.19
CA VAL A 28 -6.02 -7.47 1.16
C VAL A 28 -5.50 -6.12 1.66
N LEU A 29 -4.23 -5.78 1.44
CA LEU A 29 -3.66 -4.49 1.81
C LEU A 29 -4.39 -3.34 1.10
N VAL A 30 -4.65 -3.48 -0.19
CA VAL A 30 -5.40 -2.48 -0.97
C VAL A 30 -6.81 -2.30 -0.41
N ASP A 31 -7.53 -3.39 -0.14
CA ASP A 31 -8.90 -3.34 0.40
C ASP A 31 -8.96 -2.64 1.77
N GLU A 32 -8.01 -2.93 2.66
CA GLU A 32 -7.89 -2.27 3.96
C GLU A 32 -7.60 -0.77 3.82
N LEU A 33 -6.71 -0.37 2.90
CA LEU A 33 -6.42 1.05 2.64
C LEU A 33 -7.64 1.79 2.07
N GLU A 34 -8.34 1.19 1.12
CA GLU A 34 -9.58 1.74 0.58
C GLU A 34 -10.63 1.93 1.68
N SER A 35 -10.82 0.93 2.53
CA SER A 35 -11.81 1.01 3.62
C SER A 35 -11.39 2.00 4.70
N HIS A 36 -10.10 2.08 5.03
CA HIS A 36 -9.59 2.95 6.09
C HIS A 36 -9.70 4.43 5.69
N PHE A 37 -9.29 4.77 4.46
CA PHE A 37 -9.30 6.15 3.97
C PHE A 37 -10.58 6.52 3.22
N ASN A 38 -11.51 5.57 3.05
CA ASN A 38 -12.75 5.74 2.29
C ASN A 38 -12.49 6.22 0.85
N ILE A 39 -11.54 5.57 0.18
CA ILE A 39 -11.15 5.84 -1.22
C ILE A 39 -11.35 4.59 -2.09
N LYS A 40 -11.16 4.73 -3.39
CA LYS A 40 -11.13 3.60 -4.33
C LYS A 40 -9.97 3.75 -5.30
N PHE A 41 -9.04 2.79 -5.25
CA PHE A 41 -7.98 2.70 -6.22
C PHE A 41 -8.51 2.12 -7.52
N THR A 42 -7.98 2.62 -8.62
CA THR A 42 -8.18 2.04 -9.94
C THR A 42 -7.31 0.79 -10.11
N ILE A 43 -7.71 -0.10 -11.01
CA ILE A 43 -6.90 -1.27 -11.36
C ILE A 43 -5.49 -0.85 -11.82
N SER A 44 -5.37 0.26 -12.54
CA SER A 44 -4.08 0.79 -12.99
C SER A 44 -3.18 1.17 -11.82
N GLU A 45 -3.71 1.85 -10.81
CA GLU A 45 -2.96 2.23 -9.61
C GLU A 45 -2.52 0.98 -8.85
N ILE A 46 -3.41 0.00 -8.66
CA ILE A 46 -3.09 -1.26 -7.98
C ILE A 46 -1.96 -2.00 -8.69
N THR A 47 -1.98 -2.08 -10.02
CA THR A 47 -0.94 -2.76 -10.81
C THR A 47 0.37 -1.98 -10.89
N ASP A 48 0.35 -0.66 -10.62
CA ASP A 48 1.53 0.21 -10.64
C ASP A 48 2.29 0.19 -9.31
N VAL A 49 1.66 -0.25 -8.21
CA VAL A 49 2.28 -0.34 -6.88
C VAL A 49 3.41 -1.37 -6.86
N LYS A 50 4.63 -0.91 -6.61
CA LYS A 50 5.81 -1.77 -6.38
C LYS A 50 6.29 -1.73 -4.94
N ASN A 51 6.01 -0.65 -4.22
CA ASN A 51 6.44 -0.46 -2.85
C ASN A 51 5.50 0.50 -2.09
N VAL A 52 5.80 0.71 -0.81
CA VAL A 52 5.03 1.62 0.07
C VAL A 52 5.07 3.06 -0.45
N PHE A 53 6.15 3.51 -1.07
CA PHE A 53 6.21 4.84 -1.68
C PHE A 53 5.11 5.04 -2.73
N ASP A 54 4.90 4.06 -3.62
CA ASP A 54 3.85 4.14 -4.63
C ASP A 54 2.46 4.19 -4.00
N ILE A 55 2.23 3.43 -2.91
CA ILE A 55 0.98 3.49 -2.15
C ILE A 55 0.75 4.90 -1.61
N LYS A 56 1.74 5.50 -0.93
CA LYS A 56 1.65 6.86 -0.39
C LYS A 56 1.36 7.89 -1.48
N ARG A 57 2.02 7.74 -2.64
CA ARG A 57 1.80 8.60 -3.81
C ARG A 57 0.37 8.48 -4.33
N HIS A 58 -0.17 7.28 -4.46
CA HIS A 58 -1.55 7.08 -4.91
C HIS A 58 -2.55 7.60 -3.88
N LEU A 59 -2.33 7.38 -2.58
CA LEU A 59 -3.13 7.99 -1.51
C LEU A 59 -3.21 9.52 -1.64
N LYS A 60 -2.08 10.18 -1.92
CA LYS A 60 -2.03 11.63 -2.15
C LYS A 60 -2.83 12.07 -3.37
N ASN A 61 -2.87 11.26 -4.44
CA ASN A 61 -3.73 11.54 -5.60
C ASN A 61 -5.23 11.52 -5.23
N HIS A 62 -5.60 10.76 -4.19
CA HIS A 62 -6.95 10.71 -3.63
C HIS A 62 -7.18 11.74 -2.50
N ASN A 63 -6.30 12.73 -2.34
CA ASN A 63 -6.34 13.77 -1.29
C ASN A 63 -6.16 13.24 0.14
N VAL A 64 -5.51 12.09 0.30
CA VAL A 64 -5.08 11.60 1.61
C VAL A 64 -3.65 12.07 1.85
N ASP A 65 -3.47 13.01 2.78
CA ASP A 65 -2.15 13.45 3.22
C ASP A 65 -1.76 12.72 4.51
N LEU A 66 -0.53 12.20 4.55
CA LEU A 66 -0.01 11.39 5.65
C LEU A 66 1.05 12.15 6.48
N ASP A 67 1.39 13.39 6.09
CA ASP A 67 2.45 14.21 6.70
C ASP A 67 1.94 15.13 7.85
N GLU A 68 0.90 14.72 8.62
CA GLU A 68 0.42 15.46 9.81
C GLU A 68 1.15 15.11 11.12
#